data_AF-A0A7Y1ZYQ2-F1
#
_entry.id   AF-A0A7Y1ZYQ2-F1
#
_cell.length_a   1.000
_cell.length_b   1.000
_cell.length_c   1.000
_cell.angle_alpha   90.00
_cell.angle_beta   90.00
_cell.angle_gamma   90.00
#
_symmetry.space_group_name_H-M   'P 1'
#
loop_
_entity.id
_entity.type
_entity.pdbx_description
1 polymer ?
#
loop_
_entity_poly.entity_id
_entity_poly.type
_entity_poly.pdbx_seq_one_letter_code
_entity_poly.pdbx_strand_id
1 'polypeptide(L)' 'MTLEFACHRVGVTDCKSVTTADTREELLAKVAEHAERDHGVVLNGTLISYALSTVHET' A
#
# COMPACT_ATOMS: atom_id res chain seq x y z
N MET A 1 -4.85 16.18 4.13
CA MET A 1 -4.36 15.66 2.84
C MET A 1 -4.49 14.16 2.96
N THR A 2 -5.22 13.51 2.08
CA THR A 2 -5.43 12.06 2.19
C THR A 2 -4.51 11.37 1.20
N LEU A 3 -3.76 10.38 1.68
CA LEU A 3 -2.89 9.54 0.87
C LEU A 3 -3.63 8.25 0.51
N GLU A 4 -3.47 7.81 -0.73
CA GLU A 4 -4.13 6.64 -1.27
C GLU A 4 -3.12 5.67 -1.89
N PHE A 5 -3.22 4.40 -1.51
CA PHE A 5 -2.50 3.27 -2.10
C PHE A 5 -3.49 2.23 -2.63
N ALA A 6 -3.21 1.66 -3.81
CA ALA A 6 -4.02 0.59 -4.38
C ALA A 6 -3.13 -0.54 -4.90
N CYS A 7 -3.45 -1.78 -4.55
CA CYS A 7 -2.63 -2.96 -4.86
C CYS A 7 -2.43 -3.15 -6.36
N HIS A 8 -3.42 -2.81 -7.18
CA HIS A 8 -3.31 -2.86 -8.63
C HIS A 8 -2.24 -1.90 -9.20
N ARG A 9 -1.86 -0.83 -8.49
CA ARG A 9 -0.81 0.11 -8.93
C ARG A 9 0.59 -0.48 -8.84
N VAL A 10 0.79 -1.43 -7.94
CA VAL A 10 2.05 -2.17 -7.78
C VAL A 10 2.03 -3.52 -8.51
N GLY A 11 1.06 -3.74 -9.40
CA GLY A 11 0.97 -4.93 -10.25
C GLY A 11 0.22 -6.11 -9.63
N VAL A 12 -0.38 -5.96 -8.44
CA VAL A 12 -1.27 -6.99 -7.87
C VAL A 12 -2.65 -6.87 -8.51
N THR A 13 -2.82 -7.54 -9.65
CA THR A 13 -4.04 -7.45 -10.49
C THR A 13 -5.25 -8.16 -9.89
N ASP A 14 -5.02 -9.13 -9.01
CA ASP A 14 -6.08 -9.88 -8.32
C ASP A 14 -6.67 -9.11 -7.13
N CYS A 15 -6.03 -8.01 -6.72
CA CYS A 15 -6.46 -7.22 -5.56
C CYS A 15 -6.95 -5.83 -5.93
N LYS A 16 -8.23 -5.56 -5.62
CA LYS A 16 -8.88 -4.26 -5.83
C LYS A 16 -8.95 -3.40 -4.57
N SER A 17 -8.28 -3.80 -3.50
CA SER A 17 -8.28 -3.04 -2.25
C SER A 17 -7.58 -1.71 -2.44
N VAL A 18 -8.22 -0.66 -1.91
CA VAL A 18 -7.69 0.70 -1.86
C VAL A 18 -7.58 1.07 -0.39
N THR A 19 -6.38 1.48 0.02
CA THR A 19 -6.07 1.88 1.39
C THR A 19 -5.86 3.38 1.41
N THR A 20 -6.48 4.06 2.36
CA THR A 20 -6.31 5.50 2.57
C THR A 20 -5.87 5.82 4.00
N ALA A 21 -5.09 6.88 4.14
CA ALA A 21 -4.68 7.42 5.43
C ALA A 21 -4.23 8.88 5.31
N ASP A 22 -4.25 9.63 6.41
CA ASP A 22 -3.80 11.02 6.45
C ASP A 22 -2.27 11.16 6.50
N THR A 23 -1.57 10.09 6.90
CA THR A 23 -0.10 10.07 7.00
C THR A 23 0.50 8.86 6.30
N ARG A 24 1.76 8.99 5.86
CA ARG A 24 2.49 7.91 5.17
C ARG A 24 2.70 6.72 6.10
N GLU A 25 2.98 6.97 7.36
CA GLU A 25 3.23 5.94 8.36
C GLU A 25 1.98 5.09 8.58
N GLU A 26 0.82 5.73 8.73
CA GLU A 26 -0.46 5.02 8.83
C GLU A 26 -0.83 4.26 7.56
N LEU A 27 -0.57 4.86 6.39
CA LEU A 27 -0.82 4.19 5.11
C LEU A 27 0.03 2.92 5.01
N LEU A 28 1.32 3.00 5.33
CA LEU A 28 2.23 1.87 5.29
C LEU A 28 1.84 0.78 6.28
N ALA A 29 1.43 1.13 7.50
CA ALA A 29 0.97 0.15 8.49
C ALA A 29 -0.25 -0.64 7.97
N LYS A 30 -1.25 0.06 7.41
CA LYS A 30 -2.43 -0.57 6.82
C LYS A 30 -2.11 -1.42 5.59
N VAL A 31 -1.21 -0.93 4.72
CA VAL A 31 -0.78 -1.67 3.52
C VAL A 31 0.06 -2.89 3.90
N ALA A 32 0.89 -2.81 4.95
CA ALA A 32 1.65 -3.95 5.46
C ALA A 32 0.72 -5.04 6.00
N GLU A 33 -0.28 -4.66 6.81
CA GLU A 33 -1.28 -5.59 7.33
C GLU A 33 -2.06 -6.25 6.18
N HIS A 34 -2.49 -5.47 5.18
CA HIS A 34 -3.17 -6.01 4.02
C HIS A 34 -2.28 -6.95 3.19
N ALA A 35 -1.01 -6.56 2.95
CA ALA A 35 -0.04 -7.36 2.23
C ALA A 35 0.19 -8.73 2.90
N GLU A 36 0.35 -8.74 4.22
CA GLU A 36 0.58 -9.97 4.97
C GLU A 36 -0.68 -10.84 5.04
N ARG A 37 -1.85 -10.24 5.30
CA ARG A 37 -3.11 -10.97 5.49
C ARG A 37 -3.72 -11.51 4.20
N ASP A 38 -3.78 -10.70 3.14
CA ASP A 38 -4.43 -11.08 1.88
C ASP A 38 -3.45 -11.74 0.90
N HIS A 39 -2.18 -11.34 0.90
CA HIS A 39 -1.20 -11.79 -0.09
C HIS A 39 -0.10 -12.68 0.50
N GLY A 40 -0.01 -12.82 1.83
CA GLY A 40 1.11 -13.50 2.49
C GLY A 40 2.46 -12.81 2.24
N VAL A 41 2.45 -11.54 1.86
CA VAL A 41 3.64 -10.76 1.51
C VAL A 41 4.06 -9.88 2.68
N VAL A 42 5.28 -10.10 3.17
CA VAL A 42 5.90 -9.21 4.14
C VAL A 42 6.57 -8.06 3.41
N LEU A 43 6.13 -6.83 3.69
CA LEU A 43 6.74 -5.64 3.10
C LEU A 43 8.18 -5.48 3.60
N ASN A 44 9.13 -5.48 2.67
CA ASN A 44 10.53 -5.12 2.93
C ASN A 44 10.81 -3.68 2.46
N GLY A 45 11.98 -3.13 2.81
CA GLY A 45 12.33 -1.74 2.50
C GLY A 45 12.24 -1.37 1.01
N THR A 46 12.51 -2.31 0.11
CA THR A 46 12.35 -2.11 -1.34
C THR A 46 10.88 -2.03 -1.75
N LEU A 47 10.03 -2.95 -1.25
CA LEU A 47 8.59 -2.94 -1.51
C LEU A 47 7.92 -1.69 -0.92
N ILE A 48 8.37 -1.24 0.25
CA ILE A 48 7.92 0.02 0.87
C ILE A 48 8.29 1.21 -0.02
N SER A 49 9.55 1.30 -0.45
CA SER A 49 10.01 2.41 -1.30
C SER A 49 9.25 2.45 -2.63
N TYR A 50 9.00 1.27 -3.22
CA TYR A 50 8.22 1.14 -4.44
C TYR A 50 6.75 1.52 -4.23
N ALA A 51 6.11 0.99 -3.18
CA ALA A 51 4.73 1.31 -2.82
C ALA A 51 4.55 2.83 -2.62
N LEU A 52 5.46 3.47 -1.88
CA LEU A 52 5.46 4.92 -1.65
C LEU A 52 5.59 5.73 -2.95
N SER A 53 6.32 5.23 -3.96
CA SER A 53 6.43 5.88 -5.26
C SER A 53 5.13 5.82 -6.08
N THR A 54 4.15 5.01 -5.67
CA THR A 54 2.85 4.85 -6.34
C THR A 54 1.67 5.42 -5.55
N VAL A 55 1.95 6.01 -4.37
CA VAL A 55 0.95 6.68 -3.54
C VAL A 55 0.50 7.97 -4.21
N HIS A 56 -0.81 8.21 -4.21
CA HIS A 56 -1.40 9.45 -4.71
C HIS A 56 -1.99 10.29 -3.56
N GLU A 57 -1.94 11.60 -3.75
CA GLU A 57 -2.62 12.57 -2.90
C GLU A 57 -4.01 12.84 -3.48
N THR A 58 -5.04 12.76 -2.63
CA THR A 58 -6.45 12.98 -2.98
C THR A 58 -7.09 14.02 -2.08
#